data_AF-A0A6S7DF58-F1
#
_entry.id   AF-A0A6S7DF58-F1
#
_cell.length_a   1.000
_cell.length_b   1.000
_cell.length_c   1.000
_cell.angle_alpha   90.00
_cell.angle_beta   90.00
_cell.angle_gamma   90.00
#
_symmetry.space_group_name_H-M   'P 1'
#
loop_
_entity.id
_entity.type
_entity.pdbx_description
1 polymer ?
#
loop_
_entity_poly.entity_id
_entity_poly.type
_entity_poly.pdbx_seq_one_letter_code
_entity_poly.pdbx_strand_id
1 'polypeptide(L)' 'MLSPHLFIWGDNIHGKSETWSRYFRIVENYRRVLSDSETLVELMELPALGIRGNSHMLIMDRDNQVIAKLVQDWLTRISN' A
#
# COMPACT_ATOMS: atom_id res chain seq x y z
N MET A 1 -14.44 -12.47 10.86
CA MET A 1 -13.94 -11.59 9.79
C MET A 1 -12.87 -10.69 10.38
N LEU A 2 -11.68 -10.64 9.77
CA LEU A 2 -10.63 -9.69 10.20
C LEU A 2 -11.04 -8.28 9.75
N SER A 3 -10.41 -7.25 10.32
CA SER A 3 -10.63 -5.88 9.87
C SER A 3 -10.20 -5.73 8.40
N PRO A 4 -10.80 -4.82 7.62
CA PRO A 4 -10.31 -4.48 6.28
C PRO A 4 -8.84 -4.05 6.30
N HIS A 5 -8.07 -4.45 5.28
CA HIS A 5 -6.64 -4.12 5.16
C HIS A 5 -6.36 -3.35 3.88
N LEU A 6 -5.66 -2.21 4.01
CA LEU A 6 -5.09 -1.47 2.88
C LEU A 6 -3.56 -1.47 2.98
N PHE A 7 -2.90 -1.93 1.92
CA PHE A 7 -1.44 -1.87 1.78
C PHE A 7 -1.07 -0.78 0.77
N ILE A 8 -0.15 0.11 1.14
CA ILE A 8 0.36 1.16 0.24
C ILE A 8 1.87 1.06 0.17
N TRP A 9 2.40 1.02 -1.06
CA TRP A 9 3.85 1.01 -1.32
C TRP A 9 4.26 2.20 -2.16
N GLY A 10 5.32 2.87 -1.72
CA GLY A 10 5.97 3.95 -2.47
C GLY A 10 6.74 3.45 -3.70
N ASP A 11 7.59 4.31 -4.23
CA ASP A 11 8.39 4.00 -5.40
C ASP A 11 9.67 3.23 -5.01
N ASN A 12 10.41 2.72 -6.01
CA ASN A 12 11.74 2.14 -5.85
C ASN A 12 11.84 0.87 -4.98
N ILE A 13 10.73 0.18 -4.73
CA ILE A 13 10.67 -1.03 -3.90
C ILE A 13 11.32 -2.24 -4.59
N HIS A 14 11.26 -2.29 -5.92
CA HIS A 14 11.75 -3.40 -6.72
C HIS A 14 13.18 -3.16 -7.21
N GLY A 15 14.12 -4.02 -6.80
CA GLY A 15 15.45 -4.13 -7.41
C GLY A 15 16.47 -3.06 -7.01
N LYS A 16 16.11 -2.04 -6.22
CA LYS A 16 17.05 -1.00 -5.75
C LYS A 16 17.60 -1.24 -4.34
N SER A 17 16.88 -2.00 -3.52
CA SER A 17 17.32 -2.34 -2.16
C SER A 17 16.82 -3.72 -1.79
N GLU A 18 17.73 -4.64 -1.50
CA GLU A 18 17.38 -6.02 -1.10
C GLU A 18 16.52 -6.04 0.17
N THR A 19 16.77 -5.13 1.11
CA THR A 19 15.97 -4.99 2.33
C THR A 19 14.52 -4.67 2.01
N TRP A 20 14.28 -3.68 1.14
CA TRP A 20 12.92 -3.28 0.74
C TRP A 20 12.24 -4.32 -0.11
N SER A 21 12.96 -4.94 -1.05
CA SER A 21 12.44 -6.06 -1.83
C SER A 21 12.08 -7.26 -0.94
N ARG A 22 12.84 -7.53 0.13
CA ARG A 22 12.49 -8.56 1.13
C ARG A 22 11.23 -8.19 1.92
N TYR A 23 11.11 -6.95 2.40
CA TYR A 23 9.90 -6.52 3.12
C TYR A 23 8.66 -6.60 2.24
N PHE A 24 8.76 -6.20 0.98
CA PHE A 24 7.68 -6.35 0.01
C PHE A 24 7.23 -7.81 -0.12
N ARG A 25 8.17 -8.75 -0.31
CA ARG A 25 7.84 -10.18 -0.41
C ARG A 25 7.15 -10.72 0.83
N ILE A 26 7.58 -10.33 2.03
CA ILE A 26 6.98 -10.76 3.30
C ILE A 26 5.53 -10.25 3.40
N VAL A 27 5.32 -8.96 3.13
CA VAL A 27 3.99 -8.34 3.18
C VAL A 27 3.07 -8.90 2.11
N GLU A 28 3.58 -9.16 0.90
CA GLU A 28 2.80 -9.76 -0.18
C GLU A 28 2.35 -11.19 0.18
N ASN A 29 3.18 -11.98 0.84
CA ASN A 29 2.77 -13.28 1.37
C ASN A 29 1.66 -13.15 2.42
N TYR A 30 1.78 -12.19 3.34
CA TYR A 30 0.72 -11.91 4.32
C TYR A 30 -0.58 -11.47 3.65
N ARG A 31 -0.50 -10.57 2.67
CA ARG A 31 -1.64 -10.09 1.90
C ARG A 31 -2.35 -11.23 1.16
N ARG A 32 -1.60 -12.20 0.61
CA ARG A 32 -2.16 -13.39 -0.05
C ARG A 32 -2.97 -14.24 0.93
N VAL A 33 -2.41 -14.54 2.10
CA VAL A 33 -3.13 -15.26 3.16
C VAL A 33 -4.42 -14.55 3.57
N LEU A 34 -4.39 -13.21 3.67
CA LEU A 34 -5.60 -12.43 3.93
C LEU A 34 -6.61 -12.46 2.78
N SER A 35 -6.13 -12.43 1.53
CA SER A 35 -6.97 -12.43 0.32
C SER A 35 -7.69 -13.76 0.10
N ASP A 36 -7.15 -14.86 0.64
CA ASP A 36 -7.77 -16.18 0.63
C ASP A 36 -8.88 -16.33 1.69
N SER A 37 -9.18 -15.25 2.44
CA SER A 37 -10.29 -15.17 3.40
C SER A 37 -11.39 -14.22 2.90
N GLU A 38 -12.53 -14.18 3.59
CA GLU A 38 -13.61 -13.18 3.32
C GLU A 38 -13.24 -11.75 3.77
N THR A 39 -11.97 -11.47 4.04
CA THR A 39 -11.49 -10.16 4.47
C THR A 39 -11.33 -9.23 3.27
N LEU A 40 -11.78 -7.98 3.38
CA LEU A 40 -11.52 -6.97 2.38
C LEU A 40 -10.03 -6.57 2.40
N VAL A 41 -9.34 -6.76 1.28
CA VAL A 41 -7.89 -6.50 1.13
C VAL A 41 -7.63 -5.71 -0.15
N GLU A 42 -6.96 -4.57 -0.05
CA GLU A 42 -6.56 -3.76 -1.21
C GLU A 42 -5.04 -3.45 -1.16
N LEU A 43 -4.40 -3.43 -2.32
CA LEU A 43 -2.99 -3.07 -2.50
C LEU A 43 -2.88 -1.92 -3.50
N MET A 44 -2.18 -0.86 -3.09
CA MET A 44 -1.85 0.28 -3.93
C MET A 44 -0.32 0.39 -4.04
N GLU A 45 0.23 0.02 -5.19
CA GLU A 45 1.59 0.43 -5.56
C GLU A 45 1.51 1.79 -6.24
N LEU A 46 1.96 2.84 -5.56
CA LEU A 46 1.83 4.23 -6.01
C LEU A 46 2.35 4.46 -7.45
N PRO A 47 3.48 3.86 -7.90
CA PRO A 47 3.94 4.00 -9.28
C PRO A 47 2.96 3.50 -10.33
N ALA A 48 2.15 2.48 -10.02
CA ALA A 48 1.12 1.97 -10.91
C ALA A 48 -0.08 2.94 -11.04
N LEU A 49 -0.26 3.82 -10.06
CA LEU A 49 -1.24 4.90 -10.06
C LEU A 49 -0.70 6.22 -10.65
N GLY A 50 0.52 6.20 -11.19
CA GLY A 50 1.19 7.38 -11.74
C GLY A 50 1.85 8.30 -10.70
N ILE A 51 1.85 7.92 -9.43
CA ILE A 51 2.48 8.66 -8.33
C ILE A 51 3.88 8.08 -8.13
N ARG A 52 4.92 8.89 -8.35
CA ARG A 52 6.31 8.43 -8.44
C ARG A 52 7.23 9.28 -7.56
N GLY A 53 8.37 8.70 -7.21
CA GLY A 53 9.38 9.38 -6.40
C GLY A 53 9.12 9.38 -4.89
N ASN A 54 8.09 8.68 -4.43
CA ASN A 54 7.80 8.57 -3.00
C ASN A 54 8.91 7.82 -2.26
N SER A 55 9.19 8.26 -1.03
CA SER A 55 10.11 7.63 -0.11
C SER A 55 9.41 6.56 0.73
N HIS A 56 10.11 5.98 1.70
CA HIS A 56 9.46 5.16 2.73
C HIS A 56 8.54 6.01 3.63
N MET A 57 8.91 7.27 3.87
CA MET A 57 8.18 8.17 4.76
C MET A 57 7.04 8.87 4.01
N LEU A 58 6.15 8.09 3.41
CA LEU A 58 5.03 8.55 2.57
C LEU A 58 4.24 9.72 3.15
N ILE A 59 4.00 9.70 4.47
CA ILE A 59 3.22 10.72 5.20
C ILE A 59 3.97 12.06 5.27
N MET A 60 5.29 12.06 5.11
CA MET A 60 6.15 13.25 5.13
C MET A 60 6.60 13.69 3.73
N ASP A 61 6.29 12.92 2.69
CA ASP A 61 6.65 13.29 1.31
C ASP A 61 5.90 14.57 0.87
N ARG A 62 6.45 15.27 -0.13
CA ARG A 62 5.89 16.54 -0.63
C ARG A 62 4.45 16.41 -1.14
N ASP A 63 4.11 15.24 -1.65
CA ASP A 63 2.82 14.86 -2.20
C ASP A 63 1.95 14.06 -1.20
N ASN A 64 2.26 14.11 0.10
CA ASN A 64 1.55 13.37 1.15
C ASN A 64 0.03 13.56 1.14
N GLN A 65 -0.46 14.73 0.71
CA GLN A 65 -1.91 15.02 0.60
C GLN A 65 -2.59 14.12 -0.44
N VAL A 66 -1.89 13.76 -1.53
CA VAL A 66 -2.40 12.83 -2.55
C VAL A 66 -2.60 11.44 -1.93
N ILE A 67 -1.60 10.99 -1.16
CA ILE A 67 -1.64 9.69 -0.47
C ILE A 67 -2.73 9.69 0.60
N ALA A 68 -2.86 10.76 1.38
CA ALA A 68 -3.92 10.92 2.37
C ALA A 68 -5.31 10.86 1.72
N LYS A 69 -5.48 11.45 0.53
CA LYS A 69 -6.71 11.35 -0.23
C LYS A 69 -7.02 9.91 -0.68
N LEU A 70 -6.03 9.14 -1.15
CA LEU A 70 -6.23 7.73 -1.49
C LEU A 70 -6.73 6.91 -0.30
N VAL A 71 -6.14 7.13 0.89
CA VAL A 71 -6.57 6.49 2.14
C VAL A 71 -7.98 6.91 2.51
N GLN A 72 -8.30 8.21 2.46
CA GLN A 72 -9.64 8.72 2.76
C GLN A 72 -10.70 8.16 1.81
N ASP A 73 -10.39 8.11 0.51
CA ASP A 73 -11.29 7.57 -0.51
C ASP A 73 -11.52 6.07 -0.27
N TRP A 74 -10.49 5.32 0.13
CA TRP A 74 -10.65 3.91 0.53
C TRP A 74 -11.52 3.75 1.77
N LEU A 75 -11.22 4.48 2.85
CA LEU A 75 -12.02 4.45 4.09
C LEU A 75 -13.50 4.78 3.84
N THR A 76 -13.77 5.73 2.95
CA THR A 76 -15.13 6.10 2.55
C THR A 76 -15.83 4.96 1.80
N ARG A 77 -15.13 4.25 0.89
CA ARG A 77 -15.70 3.11 0.17
C ARG A 77 -16.07 1.96 1.10
N ILE A 78 -15.31 1.73 2.16
CA ILE A 78 -15.50 0.57 3.05
C ILE A 78 -16.43 0.84 4.24
N SER A 79 -16.79 2.11 4.46
CA SER A 79 -17.69 2.54 5.53
C SER A 79 -19.15 2.70 5.06
N ASN A 80 -19.38 2.58 3.76
CA ASN A 80 -20.71 2.59 3.12
C ASN A 80 -21.14 1.17 2.77
#